data_AF-A0A3D3EV74-F1
#
_entry.id   AF-A0A3D3EV74-F1
#
_cell.length_a   1.000
_cell.length_b   1.000
_cell.length_c   1.000
_cell.angle_alpha   90.00
_cell.angle_beta   90.00
_cell.angle_gamma   90.00
#
_symmetry.space_group_name_H-M   'P 1'
#
loop_
_entity.id
_entity.type
_entity.pdbx_description
1 polymer ?
#
loop_
_entity_poly.entity_id
_entity_poly.type
_entity_poly.pdbx_seq_one_letter_code
_entity_poly.pdbx_strand_id
1 'polypeptide(L)'
;DIYYTLDGSDPDPASATLYTGAIAVDNSLTIKAIAVKAGWDNSEIASAEYVIAPLQVLDPIVFPDSGTYNAPFNVVIINPTVGATTLYQMNLETETWTVYDPANPINIMESSSLRVKSVKDLMIDSAVIERNYVLTGTVSLAAL
;
A
#
# COMPACT_ATOMS: atom_id res chain seq x y z
N ASP A 1 -38.45 -18.07 -0.66
CA ASP A 1 -36.99 -18.16 -0.49
C ASP A 1 -36.30 -17.02 -1.20
N ILE A 2 -35.09 -16.67 -0.76
CA ILE A 2 -34.23 -15.68 -1.43
C ILE A 2 -32.92 -16.38 -1.75
N TYR A 3 -32.48 -16.28 -2.99
CA TYR A 3 -31.21 -16.84 -3.45
C TYR A 3 -30.28 -15.72 -3.89
N TYR A 4 -28.99 -15.86 -3.61
CA TYR A 4 -28.00 -14.83 -3.91
C TYR A 4 -26.66 -15.39 -4.40
N THR A 5 -25.89 -14.51 -5.03
CA THR A 5 -24.52 -14.71 -5.51
C THR A 5 -23.65 -13.56 -5.00
N LEU A 6 -22.35 -13.81 -4.83
CA LEU A 6 -21.37 -12.82 -4.37
C LEU A 6 -20.34 -12.45 -5.44
N ASP A 7 -20.34 -13.17 -6.56
CA ASP A 7 -19.42 -12.97 -7.69
C ASP A 7 -19.99 -12.05 -8.78
N GLY A 8 -21.16 -11.47 -8.55
CA GLY A 8 -21.87 -10.62 -9.50
C GLY A 8 -22.58 -11.37 -10.63
N SER A 9 -22.61 -12.72 -10.63
CA SER A 9 -23.43 -13.51 -11.55
C SER A 9 -24.92 -13.44 -11.18
N ASP A 10 -25.82 -13.65 -12.13
CA ASP A 10 -27.25 -13.66 -11.84
C ASP A 10 -27.63 -14.92 -11.03
N PRO A 11 -28.37 -14.81 -9.92
CA PRO A 11 -28.70 -15.95 -9.08
C PRO A 11 -29.73 -16.87 -9.77
N ASP A 12 -29.34 -18.11 -10.04
CA ASP A 12 -30.25 -19.19 -10.42
C ASP A 12 -30.67 -19.96 -9.16
N PRO A 13 -31.98 -20.07 -8.83
CA PRO A 13 -32.46 -20.81 -7.66
C PRO A 13 -31.98 -22.28 -7.56
N ALA A 14 -31.56 -22.90 -8.68
CA ALA A 14 -31.01 -24.25 -8.69
C ALA A 14 -29.54 -24.34 -8.26
N SER A 15 -28.78 -23.24 -8.32
CA SER A 15 -27.32 -23.25 -8.08
C SER A 15 -26.81 -22.14 -7.15
N ALA A 16 -27.57 -21.07 -6.96
CA ALA A 16 -27.24 -19.95 -6.09
C ALA A 16 -27.43 -20.30 -4.60
N THR A 17 -26.87 -19.45 -3.74
CA THR A 17 -26.87 -19.70 -2.30
C THR A 17 -28.20 -19.26 -1.69
N LEU A 18 -28.84 -20.13 -0.89
CA LEU A 18 -30.04 -19.78 -0.14
C LEU A 18 -29.70 -18.81 1.00
N TYR A 19 -30.37 -17.67 1.04
CA TYR A 19 -30.27 -16.70 2.12
C TYR A 19 -30.92 -17.25 3.41
N THR A 20 -30.09 -17.45 4.43
CA THR A 20 -30.51 -17.99 5.74
C THR A 20 -30.05 -17.13 6.93
N GLY A 21 -29.22 -16.12 6.70
CA GLY A 21 -28.63 -15.27 7.72
C GLY A 21 -27.77 -14.16 7.13
N ALA A 22 -27.02 -13.47 7.98
CA ALA A 22 -26.14 -12.38 7.54
C ALA A 22 -25.11 -12.86 6.50
N ILE A 23 -24.85 -12.01 5.51
CA ILE A 23 -23.83 -12.24 4.48
C ILE A 23 -22.55 -11.54 4.93
N ALA A 24 -21.45 -12.28 5.04
CA ALA A 24 -20.13 -11.69 5.28
C ALA A 24 -19.61 -11.05 3.98
N VAL A 25 -19.12 -9.81 4.09
CA VAL A 25 -18.47 -9.08 3.00
C VAL A 25 -17.09 -8.67 3.51
N ASP A 26 -16.07 -9.41 3.10
CA ASP A 26 -14.66 -9.27 3.50
C ASP A 26 -13.79 -8.65 2.41
N ASN A 27 -14.25 -8.66 1.15
CA ASN A 27 -13.70 -7.90 0.04
C ASN A 27 -14.78 -7.18 -0.76
N SER A 28 -14.39 -6.21 -1.59
CA SER A 28 -15.30 -5.57 -2.54
C SER A 28 -15.92 -6.61 -3.45
N LEU A 29 -17.24 -6.61 -3.58
CA LEU A 29 -18.00 -7.58 -4.36
C LEU A 29 -19.38 -7.04 -4.75
N THR A 30 -20.05 -7.75 -5.65
CA THR A 30 -21.43 -7.44 -6.03
C THR A 30 -22.33 -8.56 -5.57
N ILE A 31 -23.29 -8.22 -4.71
CA ILE A 31 -24.35 -9.13 -4.29
C ILE A 31 -25.52 -8.99 -5.26
N LYS A 32 -25.93 -10.09 -5.88
CA LYS A 32 -27.19 -10.17 -6.61
C LYS A 32 -28.14 -11.14 -5.93
N ALA A 33 -29.43 -10.81 -5.88
CA ALA A 33 -30.43 -11.62 -5.20
C ALA A 33 -31.76 -11.70 -5.97
N ILE A 34 -32.43 -12.85 -5.86
CA ILE A 34 -33.75 -13.12 -6.43
C ILE A 34 -34.66 -13.78 -5.39
N ALA A 35 -35.93 -13.37 -5.35
CA ALA A 35 -36.95 -13.99 -4.52
C ALA A 35 -37.76 -15.02 -5.33
N VAL A 36 -37.96 -16.20 -4.73
CA VAL A 36 -38.65 -17.35 -5.34
C VAL A 36 -39.78 -17.79 -4.43
N LYS A 37 -40.94 -18.07 -5.03
CA LYS A 37 -42.10 -18.64 -4.33
C LYS A 37 -42.83 -19.62 -5.24
N ALA A 38 -43.08 -20.82 -4.74
CA ALA A 38 -43.75 -21.87 -5.53
C ALA A 38 -45.12 -21.42 -6.05
N GLY A 39 -45.34 -21.59 -7.36
CA GLY A 39 -46.57 -21.18 -8.04
C GLY A 39 -46.67 -19.68 -8.36
N TRP A 40 -45.58 -18.93 -8.23
CA TRP A 40 -45.49 -17.51 -8.57
C TRP A 40 -44.31 -17.28 -9.50
N ASP A 41 -44.38 -16.21 -10.30
CA ASP A 41 -43.22 -15.73 -11.04
C ASP A 41 -42.14 -15.24 -10.05
N ASN A 42 -40.88 -15.43 -10.42
CA ASN A 42 -39.76 -14.91 -9.63
C ASN A 42 -39.75 -13.38 -9.63
N SER A 43 -39.12 -12.78 -8.61
CA SER A 43 -38.86 -11.35 -8.62
C SER A 43 -37.87 -10.96 -9.72
N GLU A 44 -37.78 -9.66 -10.00
CA GLU A 44 -36.59 -9.10 -10.65
C GLU A 44 -35.34 -9.35 -9.79
N ILE A 45 -34.17 -9.36 -10.44
CA ILE A 45 -32.88 -9.49 -9.75
C ILE A 45 -32.53 -8.14 -9.13
N ALA A 46 -32.38 -8.12 -7.80
CA ALA A 46 -31.80 -6.99 -7.08
C ALA A 46 -30.27 -7.09 -7.13
N SER A 47 -29.58 -5.95 -7.29
CA SER A 47 -28.12 -5.88 -7.34
C SER A 47 -27.62 -4.77 -6.39
N ALA A 48 -26.61 -5.08 -5.59
CA ALA A 48 -25.94 -4.14 -4.71
C ALA A 48 -24.41 -4.32 -4.80
N GLU A 49 -23.72 -3.24 -5.11
CA GLU A 49 -22.25 -3.20 -5.12
C GLU A 49 -21.75 -2.78 -3.75
N TYR A 50 -20.81 -3.55 -3.20
CA TYR A 50 -20.13 -3.26 -1.96
C TYR A 50 -18.66 -2.99 -2.25
N VAL A 51 -18.22 -1.77 -1.97
CA VAL A 51 -16.82 -1.36 -2.12
C VAL A 51 -16.19 -1.24 -0.75
N ILE A 52 -15.26 -2.15 -0.45
CA ILE A 52 -14.35 -2.03 0.68
C ILE A 52 -13.08 -1.36 0.15
N ALA A 53 -12.89 -0.09 0.52
CA ALA A 53 -11.67 0.63 0.16
C ALA A 53 -10.46 -0.10 0.79
N PRO A 54 -9.44 -0.46 0.00
CA PRO A 54 -8.24 -1.05 0.56
C PRO A 54 -7.57 -0.05 1.50
N LEU A 55 -7.10 -0.53 2.65
CA LEU A 55 -6.34 0.29 3.58
C LEU A 55 -5.03 0.71 2.91
N GLN A 56 -4.63 1.96 3.10
CA GLN A 56 -3.39 2.51 2.53
C GLN A 56 -2.31 2.63 3.60
N VAL A 57 -1.08 2.22 3.27
CA VAL A 57 0.10 2.47 4.09
C VAL A 57 0.46 3.95 4.01
N LEU A 58 0.61 4.60 5.17
CA LEU A 58 1.04 5.99 5.24
C LEU A 58 2.49 6.14 4.78
N ASP A 59 2.77 7.26 4.11
CA ASP A 59 4.10 7.61 3.61
C ASP A 59 5.15 7.64 4.75
N PRO A 60 6.33 7.01 4.56
CA PRO A 60 7.41 7.08 5.54
C PRO A 60 7.92 8.52 5.67
N ILE A 61 8.38 8.92 6.85
CA ILE A 61 8.98 10.24 7.05
C ILE A 61 10.50 10.09 6.93
N VAL A 62 11.11 10.77 5.96
CA VAL A 62 12.57 10.72 5.71
C VAL A 62 13.21 12.01 6.21
N PHE A 63 14.19 11.90 7.12
CA PHE A 63 14.90 13.05 7.69
C PHE A 63 16.43 12.81 7.70
N PRO A 64 17.26 13.80 7.34
CA PRO A 64 16.86 15.14 6.92
C PRO A 64 16.32 15.16 5.47
N ASP A 65 15.67 16.26 5.09
CA ASP A 65 15.08 16.43 3.75
C ASP A 65 16.17 16.63 2.69
N SER A 66 15.79 16.59 1.41
CA SER A 66 16.70 16.87 0.30
C SER A 66 17.40 18.21 0.46
N GLY A 67 18.63 18.32 -0.02
CA GLY A 67 19.35 19.58 0.04
C GLY A 67 20.86 19.44 -0.03
N THR A 68 21.52 20.57 0.21
CA THR A 68 22.97 20.65 0.24
C THR A 68 23.48 20.56 1.68
N TYR A 69 24.43 19.65 1.89
CA TYR A 69 25.07 19.38 3.18
C TYR A 69 26.57 19.56 3.05
N ASN A 70 27.22 20.12 4.07
CA ASN A 70 28.66 20.42 4.04
C ASN A 70 29.54 19.35 4.71
N ALA A 71 28.92 18.29 5.23
CA ALA A 71 29.60 17.15 5.85
C ALA A 71 28.73 15.89 5.69
N PRO A 72 29.33 14.69 5.80
CA PRO A 72 28.59 13.44 5.91
C PRO A 72 27.57 13.46 7.06
N PHE A 73 26.44 12.79 6.87
CA PHE A 73 25.35 12.75 7.84
C PHE A 73 24.53 11.46 7.71
N ASN A 74 23.62 11.25 8.67
CA ASN A 74 22.75 10.09 8.71
C ASN A 74 21.33 10.46 8.33
N VAL A 75 20.70 9.60 7.52
CA VAL A 75 19.28 9.64 7.21
C VAL A 75 18.55 8.62 8.07
N VAL A 76 17.52 9.11 8.77
CA VAL A 76 16.59 8.32 9.57
C VAL A 76 15.25 8.28 8.85
N ILE A 77 14.62 7.10 8.83
CA ILE A 77 13.30 6.91 8.25
C ILE A 77 12.34 6.46 9.35
N ILE A 78 11.21 7.16 9.49
CA ILE A 78 10.18 6.85 10.48
C ILE A 78 8.99 6.27 9.73
N ASN A 79 8.54 5.08 10.13
CA ASN A 79 7.35 4.46 9.59
C ASN A 79 6.13 4.75 10.49
N PRO A 80 5.16 5.56 10.06
CA PRO A 80 3.97 5.85 10.84
C PRO A 80 2.95 4.69 10.85
N THR A 81 3.07 3.72 9.95
CA THR A 81 2.16 2.56 9.87
C THR A 81 2.71 1.39 10.67
N VAL A 82 2.08 1.10 11.82
CA VAL A 82 2.49 -0.04 12.67
C VAL A 82 2.42 -1.36 11.90
N GLY A 83 3.52 -2.12 11.96
CA GLY A 83 3.65 -3.43 11.31
C GLY A 83 3.87 -3.39 9.80
N ALA A 84 4.09 -2.21 9.20
CA ALA A 84 4.56 -2.10 7.83
C ALA A 84 6.10 -2.21 7.76
N THR A 85 6.62 -2.68 6.64
CA THR A 85 8.05 -2.78 6.36
C THR A 85 8.49 -1.60 5.50
N THR A 86 9.52 -0.88 5.93
CA THR A 86 10.11 0.22 5.15
C THR A 86 11.24 -0.31 4.27
N LEU A 87 11.24 0.10 3.01
CA LEU A 87 12.17 -0.30 1.97
C LEU A 87 12.86 0.94 1.38
N TYR A 88 14.12 0.81 1.00
CA TYR A 88 14.88 1.88 0.35
C TYR A 88 15.76 1.42 -0.81
N GLN A 89 16.12 2.36 -1.68
CA GLN A 89 17.13 2.20 -2.74
C GLN A 89 18.05 3.42 -2.75
N MET A 90 19.35 3.18 -2.92
CA MET A 90 20.36 4.23 -3.10
C MET A 90 20.83 4.25 -4.55
N ASN A 91 20.93 5.43 -5.14
CA ASN A 91 21.53 5.71 -6.45
C ASN A 91 21.00 4.86 -7.64
N LEU A 92 19.92 4.10 -7.43
CA LEU A 92 19.33 3.15 -8.40
C LEU A 92 20.32 2.09 -8.93
N GLU A 93 21.41 1.80 -8.22
CA GLU A 93 22.51 0.98 -8.73
C GLU A 93 22.13 -0.49 -9.02
N THR A 94 21.15 -1.04 -8.28
CA THR A 94 20.83 -2.48 -8.33
C THR A 94 19.39 -2.79 -8.70
N GLU A 95 18.53 -1.79 -8.92
CA GLU A 95 17.06 -1.93 -9.05
C GLU A 95 16.34 -2.71 -7.93
N THR A 96 17.06 -3.23 -6.93
CA THR A 96 16.52 -4.00 -5.80
C THR A 96 16.22 -3.09 -4.60
N TRP A 97 15.14 -3.39 -3.87
CA TRP A 97 14.76 -2.69 -2.65
C TRP A 97 15.39 -3.37 -1.44
N THR A 98 15.98 -2.59 -0.54
CA THR A 98 16.59 -3.07 0.71
C THR A 98 15.69 -2.73 1.90
N VAL A 99 15.56 -3.64 2.87
CA VAL A 99 14.81 -3.37 4.11
C VAL A 99 15.58 -2.36 4.97
N TYR A 100 14.91 -1.30 5.39
CA TYR A 100 15.49 -0.32 6.31
C TYR A 100 15.51 -0.87 7.75
N ASP A 101 16.67 -0.79 8.40
CA ASP A 101 16.83 -1.10 9.82
C ASP A 101 16.98 0.20 10.63
N PRO A 102 16.01 0.58 11.48
CA PRO A 102 16.09 1.78 12.31
C PRO A 102 17.29 1.79 13.27
N ALA A 103 17.86 0.63 13.63
CA ALA A 103 19.06 0.57 14.45
C ALA A 103 20.34 0.95 13.68
N ASN A 104 20.29 0.92 12.34
CA ASN A 104 21.40 1.22 11.44
C ASN A 104 20.97 2.29 10.41
N PRO A 105 20.95 3.58 10.79
CA PRO A 105 20.62 4.68 9.88
C PRO A 105 21.46 4.68 8.60
N ILE A 106 20.90 5.23 7.52
CA ILE A 106 21.58 5.30 6.22
C ILE A 106 22.64 6.40 6.30
N ASN A 107 23.91 6.07 6.03
CA ASN A 107 25.01 7.03 6.03
C ASN A 107 25.17 7.64 4.65
N ILE A 108 25.08 8.97 4.54
CA ILE A 108 25.36 9.71 3.31
C ILE A 108 26.78 10.26 3.40
N MET A 109 27.69 9.65 2.65
CA MET A 109 29.12 10.02 2.63
C MET A 109 29.52 10.80 1.38
N GLU A 110 28.69 10.78 0.34
CA GLU A 110 28.84 11.50 -0.91
C GLU A 110 27.47 11.92 -1.44
N SER A 111 27.43 12.75 -2.50
CA SER A 111 26.16 13.13 -3.13
C SER A 111 25.42 11.88 -3.60
N SER A 112 24.16 11.73 -3.22
CA SER A 112 23.40 10.51 -3.45
C SER A 112 21.91 10.78 -3.63
N SER A 113 21.22 9.89 -4.35
CA SER A 113 19.77 9.85 -4.38
C SER A 113 19.25 8.66 -3.56
N LEU A 114 18.11 8.87 -2.91
CA LEU A 114 17.46 7.90 -2.05
C LEU A 114 15.98 7.81 -2.43
N ARG A 115 15.49 6.59 -2.66
CA ARG A 115 14.05 6.30 -2.81
C ARG A 115 13.59 5.48 -1.62
N VAL A 116 12.42 5.80 -1.07
CA VAL A 116 11.88 5.15 0.12
C VAL A 116 10.40 4.87 -0.07
N LYS A 117 9.93 3.69 0.33
CA LYS A 117 8.50 3.37 0.46
C LYS A 117 8.27 2.45 1.65
N SER A 118 7.02 2.35 2.09
CA SER A 118 6.60 1.38 3.10
C SER A 118 5.50 0.47 2.53
N VAL A 119 5.57 -0.81 2.88
CA VAL A 119 4.68 -1.86 2.37
C VAL A 119 4.08 -2.64 3.52
N LYS A 120 2.85 -3.13 3.35
CA LYS A 120 2.20 -4.03 4.29
C LYS A 120 1.25 -4.94 3.54
N ASP A 121 1.26 -6.22 3.90
CA ASP A 121 0.43 -7.21 3.21
C ASP A 121 -1.05 -6.82 3.28
N LEU A 122 -1.77 -7.09 2.19
CA LEU A 122 -3.19 -6.73 1.99
C LEU A 122 -3.51 -5.22 2.04
N MET A 123 -2.50 -4.34 1.99
CA MET A 123 -2.67 -2.89 1.94
C MET A 123 -2.09 -2.32 0.64
N ILE A 124 -2.58 -1.16 0.22
CA ILE A 124 -1.91 -0.38 -0.82
C ILE A 124 -0.59 0.16 -0.26
N ASP A 125 0.51 -0.08 -0.97
CA ASP A 125 1.84 0.49 -0.68
C ASP A 125 1.78 2.02 -0.51
N SER A 126 2.70 2.57 0.27
CA SER A 126 2.87 4.03 0.31
C SER A 126 3.33 4.58 -1.04
N ALA A 127 3.27 5.89 -1.22
CA ALA A 127 3.98 6.52 -2.33
C ALA A 127 5.50 6.29 -2.18
N VAL A 128 6.21 6.34 -3.32
CA VAL A 128 7.67 6.37 -3.32
C VAL A 128 8.11 7.81 -3.07
N ILE A 129 8.83 8.02 -1.96
CA ILE A 129 9.47 9.28 -1.62
C ILE A 129 10.86 9.30 -2.21
N GLU A 130 11.19 10.38 -2.91
CA GLU A 130 12.53 10.60 -3.45
C GLU A 130 13.24 11.72 -2.68
N ARG A 131 14.52 11.50 -2.40
CA ARG A 131 15.41 12.45 -1.75
C ARG A 131 16.70 12.56 -2.53
N ASN A 132 17.18 13.80 -2.67
CA ASN A 132 18.42 14.11 -3.35
C ASN A 132 19.32 14.91 -2.40
N TYR A 133 20.49 14.35 -2.11
CA TYR A 133 21.47 14.93 -1.21
C TYR A 133 22.70 15.34 -2.00
N VAL A 134 23.08 16.61 -1.88
CA VAL A 134 24.31 17.14 -2.48
C VAL A 134 25.30 17.40 -1.35
N LEU A 135 26.46 16.75 -1.38
CA LEU A 135 27.53 17.05 -0.45
C LEU A 135 28.50 18.06 -1.08
N THR A 136 28.67 19.20 -0.41
CA THR A 136 29.64 20.23 -0.80
C THR A 136 30.71 20.32 0.26
N GLY A 137 31.86 19.67 0.04
CA GLY A 137 33.06 19.90 0.84
C GLY A 137 33.82 21.13 0.35
N THR A 138 34.40 21.91 1.27
CA THR A 138 35.45 22.89 0.93
C THR A 138 36.66 22.19 0.36
N VAL A 139 37.23 22.72 -0.74
CA VAL A 139 38.62 22.44 -1.11
C VAL A 139 39.50 22.98 0.01
N SER A 140 40.10 22.11 0.82
CA SER A 140 41.26 22.49 1.62
C SER A 140 42.40 22.72 0.63
N LEU A 141 42.72 23.98 0.37
CA LEU A 141 44.00 24.34 -0.23
C LEU A 141 45.07 23.82 0.73
N ALA A 142 45.83 22.79 0.32
CA ALA A 142 47.02 22.41 1.06
C ALA A 142 47.90 23.67 1.16
N ALA A 143 48.00 24.22 2.37
CA ALA A 143 48.83 25.38 2.64
C ALA A 143 50.30 24.94 2.57
N LEU A 144 50.99 25.51 1.58
CA LEU A 144 52.44 25.65 1.37
C LEU A 144 53.28 24.38 1.23
#